data_AF-A0A822H4M5-F1
#
_entry.id   AF-A0A822H4M5-F1
#
_cell.length_a   1.000
_cell.length_b   1.000
_cell.length_c   1.000
_cell.angle_alpha   90.00
_cell.angle_beta   90.00
_cell.angle_gamma   90.00
#
_symmetry.space_group_name_H-M   'P 1'
#
loop_
_entity.id
_entity.type
_entity.pdbx_description
1 polymer ?
#
loop_
_entity_poly.entity_id
_entity_poly.type
_entity_poly.pdbx_seq_one_letter_code
_entity_poly.pdbx_strand_id
1 'polypeptide(L)' 'SISVVSRIHFELLLINGNEFHLKCFSKNGIFVNNNYTKMSSTTILPKQCILRFPSTNLCISFSSLLNNNSIN' A
#
# COMPACT_ATOMS: atom_id res chain seq x y z
N SER A 1 -14.10 21.68 4.70
CA SER A 1 -14.03 20.36 4.02
C SER A 1 -13.21 19.41 4.87
N ILE A 2 -13.77 18.29 5.33
CA ILE A 2 -12.99 17.25 6.03
C ILE A 2 -12.13 16.53 4.99
N SER A 3 -10.81 16.52 5.17
CA SER A 3 -9.92 15.72 4.33
C SER A 3 -10.09 14.24 4.67
N VAL A 4 -10.58 13.46 3.71
CA VAL A 4 -10.73 12.01 3.83
C VAL A 4 -9.41 11.25 3.60
N VAL A 5 -8.37 11.96 3.16
CA VAL A 5 -6.99 11.45 3.13
C VAL A 5 -6.26 11.98 4.36
N SER A 6 -5.81 11.06 5.23
CA SER A 6 -4.98 11.36 6.40
C SER A 6 -3.61 11.93 6.01
N ARG A 7 -3.03 12.79 6.86
CA ARG A 7 -1.68 13.36 6.67
C ARG A 7 -0.59 12.30 6.51
N ILE A 8 -0.74 11.19 7.24
CA ILE A 8 0.03 9.96 7.09
C ILE A 8 -1.01 8.85 6.90
N HIS A 9 -1.21 8.41 5.67
CA HIS A 9 -2.27 7.44 5.34
C HIS A 9 -1.77 5.99 5.44
N PHE A 10 -0.58 5.75 4.91
CA PHE A 10 0.12 4.47 4.97
C PHE A 10 1.63 4.70 4.85
N GLU A 11 2.39 3.65 5.16
CA GLU A 11 3.83 3.56 4.92
C GLU A 11 4.13 2.30 4.11
N LEU A 12 5.16 2.37 3.26
CA LEU A 12 5.71 1.22 2.56
C LEU A 12 7.03 0.80 3.22
N LEU A 13 7.14 -0.47 3.55
CA LEU A 13 8.30 -1.07 4.20
C LEU A 13 8.87 -2.15 3.28
N LEU A 14 10.16 -2.08 2.95
CA LEU A 14 10.85 -3.17 2.26
C LEU A 14 11.42 -4.12 3.30
N ILE A 15 10.89 -5.33 3.35
CA ILE A 15 11.29 -6.40 4.26
C ILE A 15 12.25 -7.34 3.52
N ASN A 16 13.35 -7.69 4.17
CA ASN A 16 14.38 -8.62 3.68
C ASN A 16 14.96 -8.33 2.27
N GLY A 17 14.74 -7.12 1.74
CA GLY A 17 15.26 -6.69 0.44
C GLY A 17 14.46 -7.15 -0.79
N ASN A 18 13.32 -7.83 -0.63
CA ASN A 18 12.53 -8.35 -1.75
C ASN A 18 11.00 -8.19 -1.60
N GLU A 19 10.49 -7.91 -0.40
CA GLU A 19 9.05 -7.89 -0.13
C GLU A 19 8.59 -6.51 0.36
N PHE A 20 7.69 -5.87 -0.39
CA PHE A 20 7.07 -4.63 0.05
C PHE A 20 5.83 -4.92 0.91
N HIS A 21 5.77 -4.30 2.08
CA HIS A 21 4.62 -4.31 2.97
C HIS A 21 4.02 -2.91 3.02
N LEU A 22 2.69 -2.84 3.04
CA LEU A 22 1.96 -1.61 3.33
C LEU A 22 1.41 -1.70 4.76
N LYS A 23 1.77 -0.73 5.60
CA LYS A 23 1.19 -0.52 6.92
C LYS A 23 0.20 0.64 6.86
N CYS A 24 -1.06 0.39 7.18
CA CYS A 24 -2.11 1.41 7.12
C CYS A 24 -2.25 2.17 8.44
N PHE A 25 -2.24 3.51 8.40
CA PHE A 25 -2.44 4.39 9.56
C PHE A 25 -3.78 5.13 9.53
N SER A 26 -4.48 5.12 8.40
CA SER A 26 -5.74 5.83 8.26
C SER A 26 -6.91 5.06 8.86
N LYS A 27 -7.78 5.78 9.58
CA LYS A 27 -9.10 5.27 10.02
C LYS A 27 -9.99 4.87 8.84
N ASN A 28 -9.77 5.44 7.67
CA ASN A 28 -10.54 5.12 6.48
C ASN A 28 -10.04 3.85 5.80
N GLY A 29 -8.85 3.36 6.15
CA GLY A 29 -8.21 2.24 5.47
C GLY A 29 -7.78 2.57 4.03
N ILE A 30 -7.20 1.60 3.35
CA ILE A 30 -6.79 1.70 1.95
C ILE A 30 -7.10 0.41 1.20
N PHE A 31 -7.46 0.51 -0.07
CA PHE A 31 -7.59 -0.66 -0.93
C PHE A 31 -6.27 -0.95 -1.64
N VAL A 32 -5.84 -2.20 -1.63
CA VAL A 32 -4.78 -2.74 -2.47
C VAL A 32 -5.45 -3.61 -3.54
N ASN A 33 -5.50 -3.10 -4.78
CA ASN A 33 -6.41 -3.58 -5.82
C ASN A 33 -7.86 -3.58 -5.30
N ASN A 34 -8.40 -4.76 -4.99
CA ASN A 34 -9.75 -4.96 -4.47
C ASN A 34 -9.78 -5.36 -2.99
N ASN A 35 -8.62 -5.56 -2.36
CA ASN A 35 -8.51 -5.97 -0.96
C ASN A 35 -8.43 -4.77 -0.04
N TYR A 36 -9.25 -4.74 1.01
CA TYR A 36 -9.28 -3.64 1.98
C TYR A 36 -8.31 -3.88 3.14
N THR A 37 -7.42 -2.93 3.38
CA THR A 37 -6.47 -2.90 4.49
C THR A 37 -6.93 -1.84 5.51
N LYS A 38 -7.30 -2.28 6.71
CA LYS A 38 -7.81 -1.42 7.80
C LYS A 38 -6.67 -0.76 8.58
N MET A 39 -7.00 0.26 9.38
CA MET A 39 -6.04 0.91 10.28
C MET A 39 -5.26 -0.09 11.14
N SER A 40 -3.97 0.17 11.31
CA SER A 40 -3.02 -0.65 12.08
C SER A 40 -2.82 -2.07 11.56
N SER A 41 -3.35 -2.40 10.37
CA SER A 41 -3.04 -3.66 9.70
C SER A 41 -1.92 -3.48 8.67
N THR A 42 -1.24 -4.59 8.40
CA THR A 42 -0.16 -4.67 7.42
C THR A 42 -0.57 -5.68 6.35
N THR A 43 -0.32 -5.37 5.07
CA THR A 43 -0.51 -6.29 3.95
C THR A 43 0.75 -6.35 3.10
N ILE A 44 1.04 -7.51 2.53
CA ILE A 44 2.07 -7.65 1.50
C ILE A 44 1.54 -7.03 0.21
N LEU A 45 2.38 -6.26 -0.48
CA LEU A 45 2.04 -5.69 -1.77
C LEU A 45 2.45 -6.65 -2.90
N PRO A 46 1.55 -6.90 -3.86
CA PRO A 46 1.93 -7.51 -5.13
C PRO A 46 3.00 -6.68 -5.84
N LYS A 47 3.78 -7.30 -6.74
CA LYS A 47 4.76 -6.57 -7.56
C LYS A 47 4.17 -5.41 -8.34
N GLN A 48 2.89 -5.50 -8.72
CA GLN A 48 2.15 -4.43 -9.35
C GLN A 48 0.75 -4.36 -8.73
N CYS A 49 0.35 -3.19 -8.26
CA CYS A 49 -0.99 -2.99 -7.70
C CYS A 49 -1.42 -1.53 -7.77
N ILE A 50 -2.72 -1.31 -7.59
CA ILE A 50 -3.32 0.01 -7.41
C ILE A 50 -3.69 0.20 -5.94
N LEU A 51 -3.14 1.24 -5.31
CA LEU A 51 -3.52 1.67 -3.97
C LEU A 51 -4.61 2.74 -4.09
N ARG A 52 -5.83 2.47 -3.62
CA ARG A 52 -6.97 3.38 -3.74
C ARG A 52 -7.47 3.85 -2.39
N PHE A 53 -7.63 5.17 -2.26
CA PHE A 53 -8.26 5.78 -1.09
C PHE A 53 -9.78 5.53 -1.15
N PRO A 54 -10.41 4.94 -0.11
CA PRO A 54 -11.79 4.48 -0.17
C PRO A 54 -12.82 5.53 -0.56
N SER A 55 -12.62 6.76 -0.06
CA SER A 55 -13.58 7.87 -0.17
C SER A 55 -13.27 8.84 -1.31
N THR A 56 -12.34 8.50 -2.21
CA THR A 56 -11.98 9.36 -3.35
C THR A 56 -11.72 8.51 -4.60
N ASN A 57 -11.63 9.19 -5.75
CA ASN A 57 -11.16 8.58 -7.01
C ASN A 57 -9.62 8.55 -7.10
N LEU A 58 -8.91 9.05 -6.08
CA LEU A 58 -7.45 9.11 -6.10
C LEU A 58 -6.88 7.69 -5.96
N CYS A 59 -5.95 7.37 -6.84
CA CYS A 59 -5.26 6.10 -6.88
C CYS A 59 -3.75 6.33 -7.03
N ILE A 60 -2.95 5.42 -6.49
CA ILE A 60 -1.50 5.36 -6.70
C ILE A 60 -1.20 4.04 -7.40
N SER A 61 -0.51 4.09 -8.53
CA SER A 61 0.03 2.89 -9.16
C SER A 61 1.37 2.54 -8.53
N PHE A 62 1.48 1.32 -8.01
CA PHE A 62 2.70 0.79 -7.44
C PHE A 62 3.27 -0.30 -8.36
N SER A 63 4.57 -0.23 -8.63
CA SER A 63 5.34 -1.24 -9.37
C SER A 63 6.69 -1.44 -8.70
N SER A 64 6.96 -2.65 -8.21
CA SER A 64 8.27 -3.05 -7.70
C SER A 64 9.22 -3.31 -8.87
N LEU A 65 10.40 -2.68 -8.82
CA LEU A 65 11.52 -2.91 -9.76
C LEU A 65 12.52 -3.95 -9.21
N LEU A 66 12.22 -4.57 -8.07
CA LEU A 66 13.05 -5.62 -7.51
C LEU A 66 12.91 -6.88 -8.38
N ASN A 67 14.03 -7.27 -9.00
CA ASN A 67 14.10 -8.50 -9.76
C ASN A 67 14.02 -9.71 -8.82
N ASN A 68 13.42 -10.81 -9.29
CA ASN A 68 13.58 -12.12 -8.62
C ASN A 68 15.00 -12.68 -8.77
N ASN A 69 15.91 -11.95 -9.42
CA ASN A 69 17.28 -12.37 -9.69
C ASN A 69 18.20 -12.00 -8.52
N SER A 70 17.81 -12.39 -7.31
CA SER A 70 18.79 -12.64 -6.25
C SER A 70 19.56 -13.91 -6.64
N ILE A 71 20.70 -13.69 -7.30
CA ILE A 71 21.91 -14.54 -7.33
C ILE A 71 21.63 -16.04 -7.13
N ASN A 72 21.55 -16.79 -8.23
CA ASN A 72 21.99 -18.19 -8.23
C ASN A 72 23.52 -18.22 -8.25
#